data_AF-A0A2M7XNI5-F1
#
_entry.id   AF-A0A2M7XNI5-F1
#
_cell.length_a   1.000
_cell.length_b   1.000
_cell.length_c   1.000
_cell.angle_alpha   90.00
_cell.angle_beta   90.00
_cell.angle_gamma   90.00
#
_symmetry.space_group_name_H-M   'P 1'
#
loop_
_entity.id
_entity.type
_entity.pdbx_description
1 polymer ?
#
loop_
_entity_poly.entity_id
_entity_poly.type
_entity_poly.pdbx_seq_one_letter_code
_entity_poly.pdbx_strand_id
1 'polypeptide(L)'
;MKRASFLLETARLDRELTQDEISKKTKIPLRYLQAFEKESQNNFPDEPYCSLMLQEYARYLGLNPNDIVSIFRRDYAKKVCDHNQKISFLSFTPQFTYTIIVALLIILFSAYLIFEYIKFNRPPVLKVDWPLYSKIVEIRGNTDSESTVKINENLVVVDQNGNFAKKIEISTSEAKIVVESTSPAGKTTVEEKILK
;
A
#
# COMPACT_ATOMS: atom_id res chain seq x y z
N MET A 1 -25.10 -7.27 44.67
CA MET A 1 -26.09 -6.52 43.86
C MET A 1 -26.82 -7.50 42.95
N LYS A 2 -28.14 -7.33 42.75
CA LYS A 2 -28.92 -8.20 41.86
C LYS A 2 -28.60 -7.88 40.39
N ARG A 3 -28.51 -8.92 39.55
CA ARG A 3 -28.28 -8.82 38.10
C ARG A 3 -29.60 -8.69 37.35
N ALA A 4 -29.58 -8.10 36.15
CA ALA A 4 -30.78 -7.97 35.32
C ALA A 4 -31.38 -9.33 34.93
N SER A 5 -30.52 -10.29 34.55
CA SER A 5 -30.86 -11.70 34.24
C SER A 5 -31.69 -12.36 35.33
N PHE A 6 -31.18 -12.32 36.57
CA PHE A 6 -31.83 -12.90 37.74
C PHE A 6 -33.18 -12.23 38.05
N LEU A 7 -33.28 -10.90 37.89
CA LEU A 7 -34.54 -10.18 38.12
C LEU A 7 -35.61 -10.57 37.10
N LEU A 8 -35.25 -10.73 35.83
CA LEU A 8 -36.15 -11.16 34.76
C LEU A 8 -36.63 -12.59 34.99
N GLU A 9 -35.70 -13.50 35.29
CA GLU A 9 -36.01 -14.91 35.54
C GLU A 9 -36.92 -15.07 36.76
N THR A 10 -36.62 -14.38 37.87
CA THR A 10 -37.45 -14.42 39.08
C THR A 10 -38.85 -13.88 38.79
N ALA A 11 -38.96 -12.72 38.15
CA ALA A 11 -40.26 -12.13 37.83
C ALA A 11 -41.10 -12.98 36.86
N ARG A 12 -40.44 -13.77 36.00
CA ARG A 12 -41.12 -14.74 35.14
C ARG A 12 -41.64 -15.94 35.95
N LEU A 13 -40.80 -16.50 36.82
CA LEU A 13 -41.15 -17.66 37.66
C LEU A 13 -42.24 -17.32 38.67
N ASP A 14 -42.20 -16.14 39.29
CA ASP A 14 -43.22 -15.65 40.23
C ASP A 14 -44.61 -15.52 39.58
N ARG A 15 -44.65 -15.41 38.24
CA ARG A 15 -45.88 -15.30 37.45
C ARG A 15 -46.23 -16.60 36.72
N GLU A 16 -45.48 -17.67 36.95
CA GLU A 16 -45.66 -19.00 36.33
C GLU A 16 -45.68 -18.97 34.78
N LEU A 17 -44.97 -18.00 34.18
CA LEU A 17 -44.97 -17.81 32.73
C LEU A 17 -43.88 -18.62 32.04
N THR A 18 -44.22 -19.23 30.90
CA THR A 18 -43.22 -19.88 30.03
C THR A 18 -42.66 -18.89 29.03
N GLN A 19 -41.39 -19.07 28.65
CA GLN A 19 -40.74 -18.19 27.67
C GLN A 19 -41.45 -18.23 26.29
N ASP A 20 -42.06 -19.35 25.93
CA ASP A 20 -42.84 -19.51 24.69
C ASP A 20 -44.11 -18.64 24.66
N GLU A 21 -44.82 -18.56 25.79
CA GLU A 21 -46.00 -17.70 25.91
C GLU A 21 -45.63 -16.23 25.78
N ILE A 22 -44.54 -15.82 26.43
CA ILE A 22 -44.01 -14.46 26.36
C ILE A 22 -43.60 -14.16 24.92
N SER A 23 -42.86 -15.06 24.26
CA SER A 23 -42.44 -14.90 22.87
C SER A 23 -43.62 -14.68 21.92
N LYS A 24 -44.71 -15.44 22.08
CA LYS A 24 -45.93 -15.28 21.27
C LYS A 24 -46.60 -13.93 21.47
N LYS A 25 -46.57 -13.39 22.69
CA LYS A 25 -47.22 -12.13 23.08
C LYS A 25 -46.38 -10.90 22.73
N THR A 26 -45.09 -10.90 23.06
CA THR A 26 -44.17 -9.76 22.83
C THR A 26 -43.56 -9.76 21.44
N LYS A 27 -43.74 -10.85 20.66
CA LYS A 27 -43.09 -11.08 19.35
C LYS A 27 -41.56 -11.13 19.41
N ILE A 28 -40.99 -11.22 20.62
CA ILE A 28 -39.55 -11.38 20.80
C ILE A 28 -39.21 -12.86 20.55
N PRO A 29 -38.28 -13.18 19.64
CA PRO A 29 -37.83 -14.55 19.42
C PRO A 29 -37.34 -15.22 20.71
N LEU A 30 -37.73 -16.47 20.94
CA LEU A 30 -37.38 -17.26 22.14
C LEU A 30 -35.88 -17.23 22.47
N ARG A 31 -35.03 -17.29 21.43
CA ARG A 31 -33.57 -17.22 21.56
C ARG A 31 -33.08 -15.99 22.34
N TYR A 32 -33.76 -14.86 22.19
CA TYR A 32 -33.37 -13.61 22.86
C TYR A 32 -33.88 -13.55 24.29
N LEU A 33 -35.10 -14.03 24.56
CA LEU A 33 -35.60 -14.17 25.94
C LEU A 33 -34.70 -15.08 26.77
N GLN A 34 -34.29 -16.21 26.18
CA GLN A 34 -33.31 -17.12 26.78
C GLN A 34 -31.95 -16.46 26.98
N ALA A 35 -31.50 -15.67 26.00
CA ALA A 35 -30.23 -14.95 26.12
C ALA A 35 -30.25 -13.95 27.28
N PHE A 36 -31.37 -13.24 27.50
CA PHE A 36 -31.50 -12.26 28.59
C PHE A 36 -31.48 -12.92 29.97
N GLU A 37 -32.14 -14.07 30.15
CA GLU A 37 -32.13 -14.81 31.41
C GLU A 37 -30.80 -15.55 31.66
N LYS A 38 -30.19 -16.14 30.63
CA LYS A 38 -28.96 -16.94 30.74
C LYS A 38 -27.66 -16.14 30.56
N GLU A 39 -27.74 -14.82 30.42
CA GLU A 39 -26.60 -13.93 30.12
C GLU A 39 -25.76 -14.40 28.90
N SER A 40 -26.41 -15.01 27.91
CA SER A 40 -25.71 -15.57 26.74
C SER A 40 -25.39 -14.50 25.71
N GLN A 41 -24.27 -13.80 25.93
CA GLN A 41 -23.88 -12.59 25.19
C GLN A 41 -23.77 -12.78 23.67
N ASN A 42 -23.33 -13.94 23.21
CA ASN A 42 -23.18 -14.24 21.78
C ASN A 42 -24.51 -14.28 21.02
N ASN A 43 -25.63 -14.36 21.73
CA ASN A 43 -26.97 -14.45 21.14
C ASN A 43 -27.79 -13.18 21.36
N PHE A 44 -27.20 -12.07 21.82
CA PHE A 44 -27.93 -10.81 21.91
C PHE A 44 -28.14 -10.18 20.53
N PRO A 45 -29.27 -9.46 20.34
CA PRO A 45 -29.44 -8.64 19.15
C PRO A 45 -28.53 -7.40 19.25
N ASP A 46 -28.22 -6.79 18.10
CA ASP A 46 -27.45 -5.54 18.06
C ASP A 46 -28.27 -4.37 18.64
N GLU A 47 -27.59 -3.38 19.22
CA GLU A 47 -28.23 -2.12 19.59
C GLU A 47 -28.66 -1.36 18.33
N PRO A 48 -29.83 -0.68 18.32
CA PRO A 48 -30.67 -0.34 19.48
C PRO A 48 -31.74 -1.39 19.85
N TYR A 49 -31.81 -2.51 19.13
CA TYR A 49 -32.87 -3.51 19.29
C TYR A 49 -32.76 -4.28 20.60
N CYS A 50 -31.54 -4.47 21.11
CA CYS A 50 -31.30 -5.09 22.41
C CYS A 50 -31.99 -4.34 23.54
N SER A 51 -31.74 -3.03 23.66
CA SER A 51 -32.40 -2.18 24.64
C SER A 51 -33.93 -2.20 24.46
N LEU A 52 -34.44 -2.16 23.23
CA LEU A 52 -35.88 -2.14 22.97
C LEU A 52 -36.58 -3.45 23.35
N MET A 53 -36.03 -4.61 22.96
CA MET A 53 -36.59 -5.92 23.30
C MET A 53 -36.55 -6.16 24.81
N LEU A 54 -35.49 -5.70 25.48
CA LEU A 54 -35.37 -5.80 26.93
C LEU A 54 -36.41 -4.93 27.65
N GLN A 55 -36.68 -3.72 27.16
CA GLN A 55 -37.74 -2.85 27.70
C GLN A 55 -39.11 -3.50 27.56
N GLU A 56 -39.40 -4.06 26.37
CA GLU A 56 -40.67 -4.74 26.13
C GLU A 56 -40.82 -5.98 27.01
N TYR A 57 -39.73 -6.73 27.22
CA TYR A 57 -39.75 -7.88 28.11
C TYR A 57 -39.99 -7.49 29.58
N ALA A 58 -39.29 -6.48 30.08
CA ALA A 58 -39.50 -5.95 31.43
C ALA A 58 -40.92 -5.42 31.64
N ARG A 59 -41.47 -4.70 30.65
CA ARG A 59 -42.84 -4.18 30.65
C ARG A 59 -43.85 -5.32 30.74
N TYR A 60 -43.67 -6.39 29.97
CA TYR A 60 -44.54 -7.57 30.00
C TYR A 60 -44.52 -8.26 31.38
N LEU A 61 -43.37 -8.30 32.05
CA LEU A 61 -43.22 -8.84 33.41
C LEU A 61 -43.65 -7.87 34.52
N GLY A 62 -44.14 -6.67 34.17
CA GLY A 62 -44.55 -5.64 35.12
C GLY A 62 -43.40 -5.04 35.93
N LEU A 63 -42.18 -5.14 35.43
CA LEU A 63 -40.99 -4.50 35.99
C LEU A 63 -40.83 -3.09 35.41
N ASN A 64 -40.08 -2.22 36.10
CA ASN A 64 -39.74 -0.92 35.54
C ASN A 64 -38.71 -1.09 34.41
N PRO A 65 -39.06 -0.76 33.15
CA PRO A 65 -38.18 -0.98 32.01
C PRO A 65 -36.89 -0.16 32.09
N ASN A 66 -36.95 1.06 32.62
CA ASN A 66 -35.79 1.94 32.73
C ASN A 66 -34.77 1.37 33.73
N ASP A 67 -35.24 0.83 34.84
CA ASP A 67 -34.39 0.24 35.88
C ASP A 67 -33.69 -1.01 35.33
N ILE A 68 -34.42 -1.90 34.67
CA ILE A 68 -33.86 -3.13 34.09
C ILE A 68 -32.84 -2.82 33.00
N VAL A 69 -33.11 -1.87 32.10
CA VAL A 69 -32.14 -1.44 31.08
C VAL A 69 -30.90 -0.83 31.71
N SER A 70 -31.04 -0.02 32.77
CA SER A 70 -29.89 0.58 33.45
C SER A 70 -28.98 -0.47 34.11
N ILE A 71 -29.57 -1.46 34.78
CA ILE A 71 -28.86 -2.59 35.40
C ILE A 71 -28.19 -3.44 34.30
N PHE A 72 -28.92 -3.72 33.21
CA PHE A 72 -28.39 -4.47 32.08
C PHE A 72 -27.21 -3.74 31.43
N ARG A 73 -27.31 -2.43 31.19
CA ARG A 73 -26.21 -1.63 30.64
C ARG A 73 -24.99 -1.61 31.55
N ARG A 74 -25.18 -1.51 32.87
CA ARG A 74 -24.06 -1.60 33.83
C ARG A 74 -23.33 -2.94 33.72
N ASP A 75 -24.09 -4.04 33.63
CA ASP A 75 -23.54 -5.39 33.60
C ASP A 75 -22.97 -5.75 32.20
N TYR A 76 -23.53 -5.18 31.13
CA TYR A 76 -23.13 -5.40 29.73
C TYR A 76 -21.96 -4.50 29.29
N ALA A 77 -21.99 -3.19 29.61
CA ALA A 77 -20.93 -2.24 29.25
C ALA A 77 -19.56 -2.63 29.83
N LYS A 78 -19.56 -3.29 31.00
CA LYS A 78 -18.33 -3.78 31.64
C LYS A 78 -17.62 -4.90 30.85
N LYS A 79 -18.32 -5.56 29.91
CA LYS A 79 -17.78 -6.66 29.08
C LYS A 79 -17.64 -6.32 27.59
N VAL A 80 -18.30 -5.27 27.09
CA VAL A 80 -18.11 -4.78 25.71
C VAL A 80 -16.70 -4.24 25.48
N CYS A 81 -16.00 -3.77 26.52
CA CYS A 81 -14.57 -3.42 26.43
C CYS A 81 -13.63 -4.63 26.21
N ASP A 82 -14.13 -5.86 26.29
CA ASP A 82 -13.33 -7.10 26.12
C ASP A 82 -13.85 -7.97 24.96
N HIS A 83 -14.95 -7.58 24.32
CA HIS A 83 -15.42 -8.24 23.11
C HIS A 83 -14.62 -7.68 21.93
N ASN A 84 -13.59 -8.43 21.52
CA ASN A 84 -12.94 -8.32 20.22
C ASN A 84 -14.01 -8.17 19.13
N GLN A 85 -14.36 -6.93 18.81
CA GLN A 85 -14.91 -6.60 17.51
C GLN A 85 -13.88 -7.17 16.53
N LYS A 86 -14.25 -8.23 15.82
CA LYS A 86 -13.48 -8.64 14.65
C LYS A 86 -13.43 -7.40 13.78
N ILE A 87 -12.29 -6.73 13.79
CA ILE A 87 -12.00 -5.62 12.90
C ILE A 87 -12.07 -6.26 11.52
N SER A 88 -13.22 -6.09 10.86
CA SER A 88 -13.29 -6.28 9.42
C SER A 88 -12.44 -5.16 8.84
N PHE A 89 -11.14 -5.43 8.70
CA PHE A 89 -10.15 -4.50 8.17
C PHE A 89 -10.34 -4.25 6.66
N LEU A 90 -11.40 -4.83 6.07
CA LEU A 90 -11.67 -4.76 4.66
C LEU A 90 -13.16 -4.52 4.39
N SER A 91 -13.63 -3.35 4.82
CA SER A 91 -14.87 -2.80 4.28
C SER A 91 -14.56 -2.28 2.88
N PHE A 92 -14.79 -3.12 1.86
CA PHE A 92 -14.68 -2.74 0.45
C PHE A 92 -15.78 -1.72 0.11
N THR A 93 -15.55 -0.46 0.46
CA THR A 93 -16.41 0.66 0.08
C THR A 93 -15.98 1.14 -1.32
N PRO A 94 -16.89 1.37 -2.27
CA PRO A 94 -16.56 1.71 -3.67
C PRO A 94 -15.60 2.90 -3.81
N GLN A 95 -15.64 3.85 -2.87
CA GLN A 95 -14.72 4.99 -2.83
C GLN A 95 -13.25 4.59 -2.57
N PHE A 96 -13.00 3.56 -1.75
CA PHE A 96 -11.63 3.11 -1.46
C PHE A 96 -11.00 2.39 -2.66
N THR A 97 -11.80 1.61 -3.40
CA THR A 97 -11.33 0.91 -4.61
C THR A 97 -10.92 1.88 -5.72
N TYR A 98 -11.70 2.94 -5.95
CA TYR A 98 -11.38 3.97 -6.93
C TYR A 98 -10.07 4.69 -6.58
N THR A 99 -9.89 5.08 -5.32
CA THR A 99 -8.65 5.74 -4.86
C THR A 99 -7.43 4.86 -5.04
N ILE A 100 -7.52 3.55 -4.73
CA ILE A 100 -6.42 2.61 -4.96
C ILE A 100 -6.08 2.50 -6.45
N ILE A 101 -7.09 2.41 -7.32
CA ILE A 101 -6.89 2.31 -8.77
C ILE A 101 -6.20 3.58 -9.31
N VAL A 102 -6.66 4.76 -8.91
CA VAL A 102 -6.07 6.04 -9.32
C VAL A 102 -4.64 6.16 -8.79
N ALA A 103 -4.41 5.82 -7.51
CA ALA A 103 -3.07 5.82 -6.93
C ALA A 103 -2.13 4.86 -7.67
N LEU A 104 -2.59 3.66 -8.02
CA LEU A 104 -1.81 2.68 -8.79
C LEU A 104 -1.46 3.20 -10.18
N LEU A 105 -2.39 3.86 -10.88
CA LEU A 105 -2.12 4.51 -12.17
C LEU A 105 -1.05 5.61 -12.03
N ILE A 106 -1.16 6.45 -11.01
CA ILE A 106 -0.18 7.52 -10.74
C ILE A 106 1.19 6.91 -10.45
N ILE A 107 1.26 5.86 -9.64
CA ILE A 107 2.52 5.17 -9.31
C ILE A 107 3.14 4.55 -10.57
N LEU A 108 2.35 3.87 -11.40
CA LEU A 108 2.84 3.25 -12.63
C LEU A 108 3.35 4.30 -13.62
N PHE A 109 2.62 5.40 -13.79
CA PHE A 109 3.04 6.53 -14.62
C PHE A 109 4.33 7.18 -14.10
N SER A 110 4.42 7.38 -12.78
CA SER A 110 5.60 7.96 -12.14
C SER A 110 6.82 7.05 -12.28
N ALA A 111 6.65 5.74 -12.08
CA ALA A 111 7.71 4.75 -12.26
C ALA A 111 8.23 4.73 -13.71
N TYR A 112 7.32 4.83 -14.70
CA TYR A 112 7.69 4.94 -16.10
C TYR A 112 8.54 6.20 -16.39
N LEU A 113 8.12 7.37 -15.89
CA LEU A 113 8.89 8.61 -16.07
C LEU A 113 10.28 8.54 -15.41
N ILE A 114 10.37 7.98 -14.20
CA ILE A 114 11.65 7.81 -13.50
C ILE A 114 12.57 6.90 -14.30
N PHE A 115 12.05 5.79 -14.84
CA PHE A 115 12.83 4.88 -15.65
C PHE A 115 13.38 5.55 -16.92
N GLU A 116 12.53 6.29 -17.65
CA GLU A 116 12.94 7.01 -18.86
C GLU A 116 13.94 8.13 -18.54
N TYR A 117 13.73 8.85 -17.43
CA TYR A 117 14.66 9.86 -16.95
C TYR A 117 16.04 9.28 -16.62
N ILE A 118 16.08 8.13 -15.95
CA ILE A 118 17.34 7.45 -15.64
C ILE A 118 18.04 7.01 -16.94
N LYS A 119 17.30 6.47 -17.92
CA LYS A 119 17.85 6.04 -19.21
C LYS A 119 18.47 7.20 -20.00
N PHE A 120 17.81 8.35 -20.05
CA PHE A 120 18.31 9.54 -20.74
C PHE A 120 19.57 10.15 -20.09
N ASN A 121 19.69 10.06 -18.76
CA ASN A 121 20.81 10.62 -18.00
C ASN A 121 21.99 9.66 -17.81
N ARG A 122 22.04 8.54 -18.55
CA ARG A 122 23.20 7.64 -18.50
C ARG A 122 24.38 8.29 -19.26
N PRO A 123 25.61 8.10 -18.76
CA PRO A 123 26.79 8.46 -19.54
C PRO A 123 26.84 7.62 -20.83
N PRO A 124 27.37 8.18 -21.92
CA PRO A 124 27.42 7.47 -23.19
C PRO A 124 28.39 6.30 -23.09
N VAL A 125 28.06 5.17 -23.70
CA VAL A 125 29.03 4.08 -23.81
C VAL A 125 30.20 4.55 -24.67
N LEU A 126 31.43 4.23 -24.28
CA LEU A 126 32.61 4.55 -25.08
C LEU A 126 33.48 3.30 -25.13
N LYS A 127 33.69 2.79 -26.34
CA LYS A 127 34.61 1.67 -26.61
C LYS A 127 35.62 2.16 -27.63
N VAL A 128 36.88 2.19 -27.24
CA VAL A 128 37.98 2.66 -28.10
C VAL A 128 38.82 1.47 -28.52
N ASP A 129 38.95 1.29 -29.84
CA ASP A 129 39.87 0.32 -30.42
C ASP A 129 41.23 0.97 -30.58
N TRP A 130 42.16 0.52 -29.75
CA TRP A 130 43.51 1.09 -29.70
C TRP A 130 44.44 0.41 -30.71
N PRO A 131 44.88 1.12 -31.76
CA PRO A 131 45.85 0.60 -32.72
C PRO A 131 47.27 0.49 -32.12
N LEU A 132 48.15 -0.20 -32.84
CA LEU A 132 49.59 -0.24 -32.57
C LEU A 132 50.24 1.13 -32.86
N TYR A 133 51.37 1.42 -32.20
CA TYR A 133 52.10 2.67 -32.36
C TYR A 133 52.67 2.82 -33.79
N SER A 134 52.39 3.96 -34.42
CA SER A 134 52.90 4.36 -35.73
C SER A 134 53.00 5.87 -35.85
N LYS A 135 53.66 6.39 -36.90
CA LYS A 135 53.76 7.85 -37.14
C LYS A 135 52.39 8.51 -37.38
N ILE A 136 51.50 7.80 -38.09
CA ILE A 136 50.10 8.18 -38.30
C ILE A 136 49.26 7.06 -37.71
N VAL A 137 48.45 7.39 -36.72
CA VAL A 137 47.60 6.45 -36.00
C VAL A 137 46.14 6.79 -36.25
N GLU A 138 45.33 5.79 -36.60
CA GLU A 138 43.88 5.95 -36.74
C GLU A 138 43.17 5.40 -35.50
N ILE A 139 42.68 6.29 -34.65
CA ILE A 139 41.88 5.93 -33.49
C ILE A 139 40.46 5.69 -33.97
N ARG A 140 39.93 4.51 -33.66
CA ARG A 140 38.55 4.13 -33.95
C ARG A 140 37.84 3.75 -32.68
N GLY A 141 36.52 3.86 -32.68
CA GLY A 141 35.72 3.41 -31.57
C GLY A 141 34.24 3.53 -31.85
N ASN A 142 33.45 3.07 -30.89
CA ASN A 142 32.01 3.13 -30.91
C ASN A 142 31.50 3.83 -29.64
N THR A 143 30.49 4.68 -29.82
CA THR A 143 29.79 5.41 -28.78
C THR A 143 28.33 5.61 -29.17
N ASP A 144 27.58 6.41 -28.43
CA ASP A 144 26.18 6.72 -28.80
C ASP A 144 26.13 7.66 -30.01
N SER A 145 25.21 7.44 -30.95
CA SER A 145 25.10 8.22 -32.20
C SER A 145 24.89 9.72 -31.99
N GLU A 146 24.26 10.10 -30.88
CA GLU A 146 23.98 11.49 -30.51
C GLU A 146 25.09 12.13 -29.65
N SER A 147 26.16 11.39 -29.36
CA SER A 147 27.25 11.88 -28.52
C SER A 147 28.30 12.65 -29.31
N THR A 148 28.91 13.64 -28.65
CA THR A 148 30.02 14.42 -29.19
C THR A 148 31.34 13.82 -28.72
N VAL A 149 32.19 13.39 -29.65
CA VAL A 149 33.50 12.82 -29.34
C VAL A 149 34.60 13.86 -29.54
N LYS A 150 35.54 13.92 -28.60
CA LYS A 150 36.77 14.70 -28.66
C LYS A 150 37.96 13.78 -28.52
N ILE A 151 38.92 13.91 -29.43
CA ILE A 151 40.20 13.21 -29.38
C ILE A 151 41.30 14.27 -29.25
N ASN A 152 42.03 14.28 -28.13
CA ASN A 152 43.04 15.29 -27.83
C ASN A 152 42.50 16.72 -28.09
N GLU A 153 41.37 17.06 -27.47
CA GLU A 153 40.65 18.35 -27.59
C GLU A 153 40.02 18.65 -28.96
N ASN A 154 40.26 17.82 -29.98
CA ASN A 154 39.71 18.05 -31.30
C ASN A 154 38.42 17.25 -31.51
N LEU A 155 37.34 17.94 -31.90
CA LEU A 155 36.05 17.33 -32.21
C LEU A 155 36.14 16.32 -33.37
N VAL A 156 35.37 15.25 -33.25
CA VAL A 156 35.24 14.17 -34.24
C VAL A 156 33.76 13.90 -34.47
N VAL A 157 33.38 13.78 -35.73
CA VAL A 157 32.00 13.46 -36.13
C VAL A 157 31.76 11.97 -35.90
N VAL A 158 30.65 11.66 -35.23
CA VAL A 158 30.15 10.30 -35.03
C VAL A 158 29.15 9.99 -36.14
N ASP A 159 29.20 8.77 -36.67
CA ASP A 159 28.23 8.31 -37.68
C ASP A 159 26.88 7.89 -37.04
N GLN A 160 25.88 7.60 -37.87
CA GLN A 160 24.56 7.15 -37.40
C GLN A 160 24.61 5.80 -36.64
N ASN A 161 25.69 5.04 -36.81
CA ASN A 161 25.91 3.76 -36.15
C ASN A 161 26.72 3.91 -34.84
N GLY A 162 27.09 5.14 -34.45
CA GLY A 162 27.88 5.42 -33.26
C GLY A 162 29.39 5.26 -33.45
N ASN A 163 29.89 4.99 -34.65
CA ASN A 163 31.32 4.84 -34.89
C ASN A 163 31.98 6.20 -35.15
N PHE A 164 33.22 6.33 -34.70
CA PHE A 164 34.07 7.45 -35.00
C PHE A 164 35.46 6.98 -35.40
N ALA A 165 36.11 7.75 -36.27
CA ALA A 165 37.47 7.49 -36.70
C ALA A 165 38.21 8.81 -36.88
N LYS A 166 39.45 8.88 -36.38
CA LYS A 166 40.34 10.02 -36.63
C LYS A 166 41.78 9.58 -36.79
N LYS A 167 42.43 10.13 -37.81
CA LYS A 167 43.88 10.02 -37.99
C LYS A 167 44.57 11.15 -37.23
N ILE A 168 45.51 10.78 -36.37
CA ILE A 168 46.39 11.70 -35.64
C ILE A 168 47.84 11.40 -36.04
N GLU A 169 48.63 12.46 -36.20
CA GLU A 169 50.08 12.33 -36.37
C GLU A 169 50.74 12.44 -35.00
N ILE A 170 51.56 11.44 -34.67
CA ILE A 170 52.28 11.38 -33.40
C ILE A 170 53.70 11.91 -33.62
N SER A 171 54.03 13.02 -32.96
CA SER A 171 55.35 13.67 -33.08
C SER A 171 56.36 13.24 -32.01
N THR A 172 55.92 12.51 -30.98
CA THR A 172 56.73 12.16 -29.78
C THR A 172 56.77 10.65 -29.58
N SER A 173 57.85 10.11 -29.02
CA SER A 173 58.02 8.67 -28.71
C SER A 173 57.02 8.12 -27.70
N GLU A 174 56.38 8.98 -26.90
CA GLU A 174 55.28 8.63 -26.02
C GLU A 174 54.14 9.61 -26.26
N ALA A 175 52.97 9.10 -26.66
CA ALA A 175 51.79 9.92 -26.90
C ALA A 175 50.65 9.47 -25.99
N LYS A 176 50.23 10.37 -25.08
CA LYS A 176 49.00 10.21 -24.31
C LYS A 176 47.83 10.62 -25.19
N ILE A 177 46.92 9.69 -25.46
CA ILE A 177 45.70 9.95 -26.21
C ILE A 177 44.54 9.91 -25.23
N VAL A 178 43.75 10.97 -25.23
CA VAL A 178 42.51 11.08 -24.45
C VAL A 178 41.33 11.15 -25.40
N VAL A 179 40.39 10.24 -25.21
CA VAL A 179 39.12 10.18 -25.93
C VAL A 179 38.00 10.47 -24.94
N GLU A 180 37.29 11.57 -25.17
CA GLU A 180 36.13 11.98 -24.37
C GLU A 180 34.87 11.88 -25.23
N SER A 181 33.85 11.20 -24.73
CA SER A 181 32.51 11.21 -25.31
C SER A 181 31.55 11.93 -24.37
N THR A 182 30.81 12.92 -24.90
CA THR A 182 29.84 13.72 -24.16
C THR A 182 28.44 13.51 -24.74
N SER A 183 27.47 13.06 -23.94
CA SER A 183 26.08 12.91 -24.38
C SER A 183 25.35 14.26 -24.49
N PRO A 184 24.21 14.34 -25.21
CA PRO A 184 23.38 15.55 -25.25
C PRO A 184 22.92 16.03 -23.87
N ALA A 185 22.79 15.10 -22.91
CA ALA A 185 22.45 15.39 -21.51
C ALA A 185 23.65 15.95 -20.70
N GLY A 186 24.82 16.11 -21.32
CA GLY A 186 26.04 16.63 -20.70
C GLY A 186 26.80 15.61 -19.83
N LYS A 187 26.50 14.31 -19.94
CA LYS A 187 27.26 13.26 -19.24
C LYS A 187 28.47 12.86 -20.06
N THR A 188 29.61 12.70 -19.40
CA THR A 188 30.88 12.41 -20.07
C THR A 188 31.43 11.03 -19.69
N THR A 189 32.05 10.37 -20.66
CA THR A 189 32.85 9.16 -20.48
C THR A 189 34.22 9.42 -21.08
N VAL A 190 35.29 9.15 -20.32
CA VAL A 190 36.66 9.43 -20.73
C VAL A 190 37.47 8.14 -20.73
N GLU A 191 38.16 7.88 -21.83
CA GLU A 191 39.09 6.78 -22.00
C GLU A 191 40.46 7.33 -22.38
N GLU A 192 41.52 6.84 -21.74
CA GLU A 192 42.89 7.29 -22.00
C GLU A 192 43.86 6.12 -22.15
N LYS A 193 44.78 6.23 -23.11
CA LYS A 193 45.86 5.27 -23.29
C LYS A 193 47.13 5.96 -23.73
N ILE A 194 48.26 5.47 -23.23
CA ILE A 194 49.59 5.87 -23.64
C ILE A 194 50.06 4.88 -24.70
N LEU A 195 50.34 5.37 -25.91
CA LEU A 195 50.98 4.57 -26.96
C LEU A 195 52.50 4.76 -26.86
N LYS A 196 53.22 3.63 -26.86
CA LYS A 196 54.69 3.52 -26.86
C LYS A 196 55.09 2.45 -27.87
#